data_AF-A0A067MJX5-F1
#
_entry.id   AF-A0A067MJX5-F1
#
_cell.length_a   1.000
_cell.length_b   1.000
_cell.length_c   1.000
_cell.angle_alpha   90.00
_cell.angle_beta   90.00
_cell.angle_gamma   90.00
#
_symmetry.space_group_name_H-M   'P 1'
#
loop_
_entity.id
_entity.type
_entity.pdbx_description
1 polymer ?
#
loop_
_entity_poly.entity_id
_entity_poly.type
_entity_poly.pdbx_seq_one_letter_code
_entity_poly.pdbx_strand_id
1 'polypeptide(L)' 'LLHVTDEIESMGPVWCYWAFAMEQFCGSLLPAIKRKKPPFSSLDHHVRDVAQLSQPKSIYSLAKEL' A
#
# COMPACT_ATOMS: atom_id res chain seq x y z
N LEU A 1 2.56 11.95 15.33
CA LEU A 1 1.37 11.37 16.00
C LEU A 1 0.20 11.61 15.06
N LEU A 2 -0.54 10.54 14.73
CA LEU A 2 -1.44 10.40 13.59
C LEU A 2 -2.39 11.61 13.37
N HIS A 3 -2.18 12.34 12.27
CA HIS A 3 -3.17 13.26 11.68
C HIS A 3 -4.28 12.54 10.90
N VAL A 4 -4.25 11.20 10.90
CA VAL A 4 -5.15 10.33 10.13
C VAL A 4 -6.61 10.55 10.52
N THR A 5 -6.90 10.90 11.78
CA THR A 5 -8.27 11.08 12.26
C THR A 5 -8.98 12.27 11.62
N ASP A 6 -8.28 13.40 11.47
CA ASP A 6 -8.87 14.62 10.89
C ASP A 6 -9.09 14.46 9.39
N GLU A 7 -8.18 13.76 8.71
CA GLU A 7 -8.33 13.45 7.29
C GLU A 7 -9.52 12.51 7.06
N ILE A 8 -9.72 11.49 7.92
CA ILE A 8 -10.85 10.55 7.82
C ILE A 8 -12.21 11.26 7.88
N GLU A 9 -12.37 12.27 8.74
CA GLU A 9 -13.63 13.03 8.82
C GLU A 9 -13.91 13.84 7.55
N SER A 10 -12.85 14.32 6.87
CA SER A 10 -12.98 15.10 5.63
C SER A 10 -13.29 14.26 4.38
N MET A 11 -12.97 12.96 4.40
CA MET A 11 -12.96 12.07 3.23
C MET A 11 -14.27 11.30 3.01
N GLY A 12 -15.32 11.65 3.76
CA GLY A 12 -16.64 11.04 3.68
C GLY A 12 -16.77 9.76 4.52
N PRO A 13 -17.86 8.99 4.37
CA PRO A 13 -18.08 7.80 5.17
C PRO A 13 -16.90 6.84 5.06
N VAL A 14 -16.33 6.46 6.21
CA VAL A 14 -15.14 5.60 6.30
C VAL A 14 -15.25 4.36 5.43
N TRP A 15 -16.44 3.77 5.34
CA TRP A 15 -16.68 2.57 4.53
C TRP A 15 -16.54 2.83 3.02
N CYS A 16 -16.96 3.99 2.50
CA CYS A 16 -16.81 4.34 1.08
C CYS A 16 -15.33 4.53 0.74
N TYR A 17 -14.64 5.32 1.56
CA TYR A 17 -13.23 5.62 1.37
C TYR A 17 -12.38 4.34 1.49
N TRP A 18 -12.63 3.55 2.53
CA TRP A 18 -11.90 2.32 2.78
C TRP A 18 -12.19 1.26 1.73
N ALA A 19 -13.43 1.13 1.24
CA ALA A 19 -13.77 0.20 0.16
C ALA A 19 -12.95 0.50 -1.11
N PHE A 20 -12.89 1.77 -1.53
CA PHE A 20 -12.14 2.15 -2.72
C PHE A 20 -10.63 1.90 -2.56
N ALA A 21 -10.05 2.30 -1.42
CA ALA A 21 -8.64 2.07 -1.13
C ALA A 21 -8.30 0.57 -1.08
N MET A 22 -9.18 -0.23 -0.46
CA MET A 22 -9.03 -1.68 -0.37
C MET A 22 -9.20 -2.37 -1.72
N GLU A 23 -10.09 -1.91 -2.60
CA GLU A 23 -10.22 -2.45 -3.95
C GLU A 23 -8.95 -2.23 -4.78
N GLN A 24 -8.37 -1.04 -4.73
CA GLN A 24 -7.09 -0.75 -5.40
C GLN A 24 -5.94 -1.57 -4.81
N PHE A 25 -5.88 -1.65 -3.48
CA PHE A 25 -4.85 -2.43 -2.80
C PHE A 25 -4.97 -3.93 -3.11
N CYS A 26 -6.16 -4.51 -2.96
CA CYS A 26 -6.42 -5.92 -3.30
C CYS A 26 -6.16 -6.18 -4.79
N GLY A 27 -6.53 -5.25 -5.68
CA GLY A 27 -6.23 -5.33 -7.11
C GLY A 27 -4.73 -5.43 -7.41
N SER A 28 -3.90 -4.66 -6.70
CA SER A 28 -2.44 -4.75 -6.80
C SER A 28 -1.87 -6.07 -6.26
N LEU A 29 -2.60 -6.69 -5.33
CA LEU A 29 -2.19 -7.89 -4.61
C LEU A 29 -2.60 -9.18 -5.34
N LEU A 30 -3.70 -9.16 -6.10
CA LEU A 30 -4.21 -10.30 -6.87
C LEU A 30 -3.14 -10.99 -7.75
N PRO A 31 -2.26 -10.27 -8.48
CA PRO A 31 -1.19 -10.89 -9.27
C PRO A 31 -0.13 -11.63 -8.44
N ALA A 32 0.00 -11.32 -7.14
CA ALA A 32 0.91 -12.01 -6.23
C ALA A 32 0.32 -13.32 -5.70
N ILE A 33 -1.01 -13.49 -5.77
CA ILE A 33 -1.75 -14.70 -5.40
C ILE A 33 -1.69 -15.73 -6.55
N LYS A 34 -0.48 -16.00 -7.05
CA LYS A 34 -0.25 -16.99 -8.13
C LYS A 34 -0.06 -18.41 -7.59
N ARG A 35 0.27 -18.58 -6.31
CA ARG A 35 0.58 -19.88 -5.72
C ARG A 35 -0.45 -20.32 -4.69
N LYS A 36 -1.00 -21.52 -4.87
CA LYS A 36 -1.98 -22.13 -3.95
C LYS A 36 -1.39 -22.44 -2.56
N LYS A 37 -0.05 -22.51 -2.39
CA LYS A 37 0.63 -22.76 -1.11
C LYS A 37 2.05 -22.17 -1.11
N PRO A 38 2.49 -21.43 -0.07
CA PRO A 38 1.71 -20.80 1.01
C PRO A 38 1.20 -19.42 0.57
N PRO A 39 -0.12 -19.14 0.65
CA PRO A 39 -0.69 -17.90 0.13
C PRO A 39 -0.13 -16.65 0.83
N PHE A 40 0.04 -16.71 2.15
CA PHE A 40 0.53 -15.58 2.95
C PHE A 40 2.03 -15.30 2.73
N SER A 41 2.86 -16.34 2.58
CA SER A 41 4.30 -16.12 2.34
C SER A 41 4.58 -15.44 1.00
N SER A 42 3.86 -15.78 -0.07
CA SER A 42 4.00 -15.06 -1.35
C SER A 42 3.54 -13.60 -1.26
N LEU A 43 2.54 -13.32 -0.41
CA LEU A 43 2.03 -11.98 -0.18
C LEU A 43 3.01 -11.13 0.64
N ASP A 44 3.55 -11.70 1.71
CA ASP A 44 4.57 -11.04 2.54
C ASP A 44 5.81 -10.68 1.73
N HIS A 45 6.28 -11.59 0.88
CA HIS A 45 7.39 -11.30 -0.03
C HIS A 45 7.06 -10.17 -1.00
N HIS A 46 5.86 -10.18 -1.60
CA HIS A 46 5.44 -9.12 -2.52
C HIS A 46 5.35 -7.75 -1.84
N VAL A 47 4.73 -7.67 -0.66
CA VAL A 47 4.62 -6.42 0.10
C VAL A 47 6.01 -5.91 0.50
N ARG A 48 6.90 -6.82 0.92
CA ARG A 48 8.28 -6.48 1.26
C ARG A 48 9.06 -5.97 0.05
N ASP A 49 8.94 -6.63 -1.09
CA ASP A 49 9.61 -6.21 -2.33
C ASP A 49 9.10 -4.82 -2.78
N VAL A 50 7.80 -4.57 -2.72
CA VAL A 50 7.21 -3.25 -3.02
C VAL A 50 7.73 -2.18 -2.06
N ALA A 51 7.79 -2.46 -0.76
CA ALA A 51 8.30 -1.53 0.24
C ALA A 51 9.81 -1.26 0.06
N GLN A 52 10.60 -2.28 -0.28
CA GLN A 52 12.03 -2.12 -0.55
C GLN A 52 12.28 -1.33 -1.85
N LEU A 53 11.43 -1.48 -2.87
CA LEU A 53 11.54 -0.73 -4.12
C LEU A 53 11.03 0.73 -4.00
N SER A 54 10.15 1.02 -3.03
CA SER A 54 9.69 2.40 -2.79
C SER A 54 10.72 3.24 -2.03
N GLN A 55 11.57 2.62 -1.21
CA GLN A 55 12.61 3.30 -0.44
C GLN A 55 13.64 4.05 -1.31
N PRO A 56 14.27 3.46 -2.33
CA PRO A 56 15.21 4.17 -3.20
C PRO A 56 14.58 5.35 -3.93
N LYS A 57 13.31 5.24 -4.34
CA LYS A 57 12.58 6.35 -4.99
C LYS A 57 12.44 7.54 -4.04
N SER A 58 12.20 7.30 -2.76
CA SER A 58 12.13 8.37 -1.75
C SER A 58 13.49 9.05 -1.57
N ILE A 59 14.59 8.28 -1.46
CA ILE A 59 15.94 8.83 -1.32
C ILE A 59 16.37 9.62 -2.56
N TYR A 60 16.12 9.10 -3.77
CA TYR A 60 16.45 9.80 -5.01
C TYR A 60 15.57 11.03 -5.26
N SER A 61 14.29 10.99 -4.87
CA SER A 61 13.42 12.17 -4.98
C SER A 61 13.87 13.27 -4.02
N LEU A 62 14.27 12.93 -2.79
CA LEU A 62 14.84 13.88 -1.85
C LEU A 62 16.18 14.47 -2.33
N ALA A 63 17.03 13.64 -2.94
CA ALA A 63 18.32 14.07 -3.47
C ALA A 63 18.23 14.97 -4.72
N LYS A 64 17.08 14.99 -5.41
CA LYS A 64 16.86 15.81 -6.60
C LYS A 64 16.34 17.22 -6.27
N GLU A 65 15.81 17.42 -5.06
CA GLU A 65 15.32 18.73 -4.57
C GLU A 65 16.39 19.54 -3.79
N LEU A 66 17.59 18.99 -3.64
CA LEU A 66 18.78 19.62 -3.03
C LEU A 66 19.77 20.07 -4.11
#